data_AF-A0A329S3I2-F1
#
_entry.id   AF-A0A329S3I2-F1
#
_cell.length_a   1.000
_cell.length_b   1.000
_cell.length_c   1.000
_cell.angle_alpha   90.00
_cell.angle_beta   90.00
_cell.angle_gamma   90.00
#
_symmetry.space_group_name_H-M   'P 1'
#
loop_
_entity.id
_entity.type
_entity.pdbx_description
1 polymer ?
#
loop_
_entity_poly.entity_id
_entity_poly.type
_entity_poly.pdbx_seq_one_letter_code
_entity_poly.pdbx_strand_id
1 'polypeptide(L)'
;MHHGSPRRHASSALTGDSEAYSDSSTEFQSLQTPQSVQFLSNSKGSDPPDVTEQLQWAHEGEIYTLRRQQLQVPPSQPQRDQILSTATLLALSYFVVGNGPEGGEAVIVAAGPLLGLVALIVFPLVYFIPMGFLLTELVSAIPEAGGHAYWVALAFGPAWGLQAGFWAWVGNCMHCAAYASIGVSVIYRAAEWENMPVLEYTMRAGVSMLLALASFFQLRVVGYAAGLLIVLILVPFLFVAIWSAVRAGNWEKLGEIPDAGMKSESTHLGYGNLVTSLAWNFNGYQNLSVFAKCVLDPPHTFRRVMLISLALIPLSYIVPLVPVIALGEPDWATWIGSSSAIYNAGKYLGGSICTAWITVLSLLCAAGLYIGSLLCSVFLACGMAEKDFAPFSLRFSGMTWPSVHGIDHSVIFCSLAIILIVVTTTIEDMIIISNALSGLETMALIAAAVKLRVTMPDLPRSTYLCGSSNILLMTASLIVPFAVSGFVVIWAFTELIPAVLTGVFLFSGIIYGLQSDLKDFHHTYESVRTSGNI
;
A
#
# COMPACT_ATOMS: atom_id res chain seq x y z
N MET A 1 -45.72 31.16 -43.27
CA MET A 1 -45.82 32.44 -42.54
C MET A 1 -47.01 32.36 -41.59
N HIS A 2 -46.80 32.68 -40.30
CA HIS A 2 -47.75 32.84 -39.19
C HIS A 2 -49.14 32.17 -39.25
N HIS A 3 -49.44 31.33 -38.25
CA HIS A 3 -50.40 31.64 -37.15
C HIS A 3 -50.85 30.37 -36.41
N GLY A 4 -51.12 30.48 -35.10
CA GLY A 4 -52.07 29.58 -34.43
C GLY A 4 -51.89 29.37 -32.92
N SER A 5 -52.15 30.38 -32.10
CA SER A 5 -52.72 30.19 -30.74
C SER A 5 -54.26 30.24 -30.83
N PRO A 6 -55.07 30.13 -29.75
CA PRO A 6 -55.10 29.23 -28.58
C PRO A 6 -56.49 28.54 -28.44
N ARG A 7 -56.73 27.65 -27.46
CA ARG A 7 -58.05 27.50 -26.80
C ARG A 7 -58.03 26.67 -25.51
N ARG A 8 -58.64 27.25 -24.46
CA ARG A 8 -59.08 26.65 -23.19
C ARG A 8 -60.46 25.99 -23.34
N HIS A 9 -60.79 25.06 -22.44
CA HIS A 9 -62.07 24.79 -21.74
C HIS A 9 -61.94 23.38 -21.11
N ALA A 10 -62.47 22.99 -19.95
CA ALA A 10 -63.25 23.60 -18.87
C ALA A 10 -63.22 22.57 -17.70
N SER A 11 -63.20 22.98 -16.43
CA SER A 11 -64.36 23.04 -15.52
C SER A 11 -64.55 21.84 -14.56
N SER A 12 -64.49 22.17 -13.26
CA SER A 12 -65.30 21.76 -12.10
C SER A 12 -64.43 21.24 -10.92
N ALA A 13 -64.24 21.98 -9.80
CA ALA A 13 -65.20 22.42 -8.77
C ALA A 13 -65.66 21.19 -7.94
N LEU A 14 -65.52 21.07 -6.61
CA LEU A 14 -65.62 22.03 -5.51
C LEU A 14 -65.15 21.40 -4.18
N THR A 15 -64.74 22.29 -3.26
CA THR A 15 -64.95 22.29 -1.78
C THR A 15 -64.21 21.26 -0.93
N GLY A 16 -63.64 21.60 0.22
CA GLY A 16 -63.70 22.81 1.05
C GLY A 16 -63.48 22.36 2.49
N ASP A 17 -62.52 22.96 3.19
CA ASP A 17 -62.72 23.52 4.53
C ASP A 17 -61.37 23.82 5.21
N SER A 18 -61.27 25.09 5.52
CA SER A 18 -60.31 25.80 6.37
C SER A 18 -60.75 25.76 7.82
N GLU A 19 -59.80 25.70 8.76
CA GLU A 19 -59.72 26.43 10.05
C GLU A 19 -58.51 25.85 10.82
N ALA A 20 -57.41 26.57 11.10
CA ALA A 20 -57.20 27.77 11.92
C ALA A 20 -57.05 27.50 13.43
N TYR A 21 -56.06 28.19 14.04
CA TYR A 21 -55.75 28.35 15.48
C TYR A 21 -55.12 27.14 16.23
N SER A 22 -54.21 27.27 17.20
CA SER A 22 -53.24 28.27 17.66
C SER A 22 -52.61 27.68 18.95
N ASP A 23 -51.39 28.09 19.25
CA ASP A 23 -50.81 28.21 20.60
C ASP A 23 -50.38 27.02 21.47
N SER A 24 -49.17 27.24 22.00
CA SER A 24 -48.65 26.87 23.32
C SER A 24 -48.15 25.45 23.55
N SER A 25 -46.82 25.33 23.69
CA SER A 25 -46.14 25.11 24.97
C SER A 25 -44.90 24.22 24.83
N THR A 26 -43.81 24.79 25.33
CA THR A 26 -42.58 24.15 25.83
C THR A 26 -42.74 22.70 26.31
N GLU A 27 -42.04 21.78 25.66
CA GLU A 27 -41.56 20.56 26.33
C GLU A 27 -40.04 20.45 26.20
N PHE A 28 -39.40 20.84 27.31
CA PHE A 28 -38.07 20.41 27.70
C PHE A 28 -38.07 18.88 27.80
N GLN A 29 -37.57 18.17 26.78
CA GLN A 29 -37.17 16.78 26.96
C GLN A 29 -35.77 16.75 27.56
N SER A 30 -35.76 16.50 28.86
CA SER A 30 -34.62 16.27 29.73
C SER A 30 -33.58 15.32 29.09
N LEU A 31 -32.36 15.84 28.94
CA LEU A 31 -31.14 15.05 28.80
C LEU A 31 -31.08 14.01 29.92
N GLN A 32 -31.29 12.75 29.57
CA GLN A 32 -30.99 11.62 30.46
C GLN A 32 -29.48 11.61 30.70
N THR A 33 -29.10 11.97 31.91
CA THR A 33 -27.78 11.77 32.48
C THR A 33 -27.48 10.26 32.52
N PRO A 34 -26.34 9.78 32.01
CA PRO A 34 -25.97 8.38 32.17
C PRO A 34 -25.63 8.10 33.64
N GLN A 35 -26.34 7.11 34.20
CA GLN A 35 -26.15 6.56 35.53
C GLN A 35 -24.68 6.20 35.79
N SER A 36 -23.95 7.06 36.48
CA SER A 36 -22.66 6.69 37.10
C SER A 36 -22.31 7.60 38.29
N VAL A 37 -23.30 7.93 39.14
CA VAL A 37 -23.04 8.43 40.51
C VAL A 37 -24.11 7.89 41.45
N GLN A 38 -24.17 6.57 41.60
CA GLN A 38 -24.85 5.93 42.72
C GLN A 38 -24.05 4.73 43.17
N PHE A 39 -22.94 4.98 43.85
CA PHE A 39 -22.41 4.04 44.83
C PHE A 39 -22.37 4.72 46.19
N LEU A 40 -23.46 4.48 46.92
CA LEU A 40 -23.53 4.23 48.35
C LEU A 40 -22.60 5.05 49.25
N SER A 41 -23.21 6.12 49.76
CA SER A 41 -23.17 6.45 51.17
C SER A 41 -23.30 5.18 52.03
N ASN A 42 -22.19 4.71 52.59
CA ASN A 42 -22.17 3.93 53.83
C ASN A 42 -20.73 3.81 54.36
N SER A 43 -20.24 4.88 54.98
CA SER A 43 -19.26 4.76 56.05
C SER A 43 -19.61 5.76 57.14
N LYS A 44 -19.96 5.22 58.32
CA LYS A 44 -19.92 5.97 59.56
C LYS A 44 -18.44 6.14 59.93
N GLY A 45 -17.98 7.38 60.06
CA GLY A 45 -16.76 7.71 60.80
C GLY A 45 -15.65 8.36 59.97
N SER A 46 -15.12 9.44 60.57
CA SER A 46 -13.83 10.14 60.35
C SER A 46 -13.62 10.94 59.07
N ASP A 47 -13.49 12.25 59.31
CA ASP A 47 -12.87 13.37 58.57
C ASP A 47 -13.35 13.72 57.15
N PRO A 48 -13.53 15.03 56.84
CA PRO A 48 -13.92 15.45 55.50
C PRO A 48 -12.75 15.17 54.53
N PRO A 49 -12.99 14.52 53.38
CA PRO A 49 -11.95 14.33 52.37
C PRO A 49 -11.52 15.70 51.80
N ASP A 50 -10.23 15.83 51.51
CA ASP A 50 -9.59 17.03 50.99
C ASP A 50 -10.28 17.46 49.68
N VAL A 51 -10.90 18.64 49.70
CA VAL A 51 -11.66 19.22 48.58
C VAL A 51 -10.81 19.29 47.32
N THR A 52 -9.48 19.41 47.50
CA THR A 52 -8.48 19.44 46.44
C THR A 52 -8.40 18.13 45.67
N GLU A 53 -8.55 16.99 46.36
CA GLU A 53 -8.49 15.65 45.76
C GLU A 53 -9.79 15.34 45.00
N GLN A 54 -10.95 15.72 45.55
CA GLN A 54 -12.23 15.61 44.82
C GLN A 54 -12.29 16.49 43.58
N LEU A 55 -11.70 17.71 43.64
CA LEU A 55 -11.59 18.59 42.49
C LEU A 55 -10.63 18.03 41.43
N GLN A 56 -9.52 17.40 41.83
CA GLN A 56 -8.62 16.72 40.89
C GLN A 56 -9.32 15.54 40.18
N TRP A 57 -10.09 14.74 40.91
CA TRP A 57 -10.82 13.60 40.32
C TRP A 57 -11.98 14.06 39.44
N ALA A 58 -12.64 15.17 39.80
CA ALA A 58 -13.65 15.80 38.96
C ALA A 58 -13.03 16.43 37.69
N HIS A 59 -11.85 17.05 37.81
CA HIS A 59 -11.14 17.64 36.68
C HIS A 59 -10.56 16.56 35.76
N GLU A 60 -10.01 15.47 36.30
CA GLU A 60 -9.62 14.30 35.53
C GLU A 60 -10.84 13.64 34.88
N GLY A 61 -11.94 13.47 35.61
CA GLY A 61 -13.20 12.96 35.06
C GLY A 61 -13.74 13.81 33.91
N GLU A 62 -13.71 15.13 34.05
CA GLU A 62 -14.06 16.08 32.99
C GLU A 62 -13.10 15.96 31.81
N ILE A 63 -11.78 15.92 32.03
CA ILE A 63 -10.78 15.71 30.97
C ILE A 63 -10.99 14.36 30.28
N TYR A 64 -11.33 13.30 31.00
CA TYR A 64 -11.66 11.98 30.45
C TYR A 64 -12.95 12.04 29.62
N THR A 65 -13.98 12.76 30.06
CA THR A 65 -15.23 12.93 29.31
C THR A 65 -15.08 13.83 28.10
N LEU A 66 -14.31 14.92 28.20
CA LEU A 66 -13.97 15.83 27.10
C LEU A 66 -13.07 15.13 26.08
N ARG A 67 -12.13 14.29 26.53
CA ARG A 67 -11.32 13.41 25.66
C ARG A 67 -12.20 12.37 24.97
N ARG A 68 -13.23 11.84 25.66
CA ARG A 68 -14.22 10.92 25.05
C ARG A 68 -15.15 11.64 24.07
N GLN A 69 -15.48 12.90 24.32
CA GLN A 69 -16.27 13.74 23.43
C GLN A 69 -15.47 14.23 22.21
N GLN A 70 -14.17 14.50 22.36
CA GLN A 70 -13.27 14.75 21.21
C GLN A 70 -13.01 13.49 20.38
N LEU A 71 -13.05 12.30 20.99
CA LEU A 71 -13.07 11.02 20.29
C LEU A 71 -14.44 10.72 19.62
N GLN A 72 -15.51 11.38 20.06
CA GLN A 72 -16.81 11.37 19.40
C GLN A 72 -16.89 12.54 18.42
N VAL A 73 -16.13 12.42 17.32
CA VAL A 73 -16.55 13.07 16.07
C VAL A 73 -18.02 12.66 15.85
N PRO A 74 -18.97 13.59 15.64
CA PRO A 74 -20.34 13.21 15.30
C PRO A 74 -20.25 12.26 14.09
N PRO A 75 -21.02 11.16 14.02
CA PRO A 75 -20.88 10.20 12.93
C PRO A 75 -21.14 10.92 11.61
N SER A 76 -20.07 11.30 10.92
CA SER A 76 -20.12 11.87 9.59
C SER A 76 -20.49 10.73 8.65
N GLN A 77 -21.79 10.55 8.48
CA GLN A 77 -22.44 9.58 7.60
C GLN A 77 -22.21 8.09 7.99
N PRO A 78 -23.21 7.22 7.80
CA PRO A 78 -23.17 5.86 8.32
C PRO A 78 -22.16 5.01 7.54
N GLN A 79 -21.24 4.32 8.24
CA GLN A 79 -20.67 2.96 8.01
C GLN A 79 -20.31 2.47 6.59
N ARG A 80 -20.44 3.26 5.53
CA ARG A 80 -20.37 2.84 4.12
C ARG A 80 -18.95 2.70 3.58
N ASP A 81 -17.97 3.31 4.24
CA ASP A 81 -16.58 3.33 3.77
C ASP A 81 -15.73 2.19 4.35
N GLN A 82 -16.16 1.55 5.44
CA GLN A 82 -15.40 0.51 6.17
C GLN A 82 -15.75 -0.90 5.67
N ILE A 83 -15.17 -1.27 4.52
CA ILE A 83 -15.52 -2.49 3.78
C ILE A 83 -14.48 -3.61 3.86
N LEU A 84 -13.29 -3.35 4.39
CA LEU A 84 -12.19 -4.32 4.42
C LEU A 84 -12.11 -5.08 5.75
N SER A 85 -12.18 -6.41 5.65
CA SER A 85 -11.89 -7.32 6.76
C SER A 85 -10.38 -7.55 6.90
N THR A 86 -9.92 -8.09 8.03
CA THR A 86 -8.51 -8.47 8.24
C THR A 86 -8.02 -9.46 7.18
N ALA A 87 -8.85 -10.43 6.77
CA ALA A 87 -8.49 -11.40 5.74
C ALA A 87 -8.35 -10.76 4.37
N THR A 88 -9.24 -9.82 4.05
CA THR A 88 -9.22 -9.08 2.78
C THR A 88 -8.00 -8.16 2.70
N LEU A 89 -7.68 -7.45 3.79
CA LEU A 89 -6.49 -6.60 3.85
C LEU A 89 -5.20 -7.44 3.83
N LEU A 90 -5.17 -8.59 4.50
CA LEU A 90 -4.07 -9.55 4.40
C LEU A 90 -3.87 -9.99 2.95
N ALA A 91 -4.96 -10.27 2.24
CA ALA A 91 -4.86 -10.69 0.85
C ALA A 91 -4.31 -9.58 -0.06
N LEU A 92 -4.77 -8.34 0.13
CA LEU A 92 -4.19 -7.19 -0.57
C LEU A 92 -2.71 -7.00 -0.20
N SER A 93 -2.35 -7.16 1.08
CA SER A 93 -0.96 -7.03 1.54
C SER A 93 -0.01 -8.02 0.88
N TYR A 94 -0.47 -9.24 0.58
CA TYR A 94 0.36 -10.23 -0.09
C TYR A 94 0.77 -9.79 -1.50
N PHE A 95 -0.14 -9.17 -2.26
CA PHE A 95 0.15 -8.69 -3.61
C PHE A 95 0.75 -7.28 -3.67
N VAL A 96 0.57 -6.48 -2.61
CA VAL A 96 1.10 -5.11 -2.55
C VAL A 96 2.51 -5.08 -1.98
N VAL A 97 2.83 -5.97 -1.05
CA VAL A 97 4.12 -6.00 -0.35
C VAL A 97 5.00 -7.17 -0.75
N GLY A 98 4.40 -8.29 -1.15
CA GLY A 98 5.12 -9.43 -1.72
C GLY A 98 4.96 -9.45 -3.24
N ASN A 99 5.97 -9.96 -3.94
CA ASN A 99 5.92 -10.25 -5.38
C ASN A 99 5.40 -11.66 -5.69
N GLY A 100 4.71 -12.29 -4.75
CA GLY A 100 4.37 -13.70 -4.82
C GLY A 100 5.60 -14.62 -4.80
N PRO A 101 5.46 -15.92 -5.11
CA PRO A 101 6.55 -16.90 -4.95
C PRO A 101 7.69 -16.75 -5.98
N GLU A 102 7.47 -16.01 -7.07
CA GLU A 102 8.35 -15.93 -8.24
C GLU A 102 9.27 -14.69 -8.28
N GLY A 103 9.48 -14.04 -7.13
CA GLY A 103 10.38 -12.88 -7.01
C GLY A 103 11.75 -13.19 -6.40
N GLY A 104 11.87 -14.30 -5.68
CA GLY A 104 13.07 -14.62 -4.91
C GLY A 104 14.23 -15.17 -5.75
N GLU A 105 13.99 -15.62 -6.99
CA GLU A 105 15.04 -16.11 -7.89
C GLU A 105 16.12 -15.04 -8.12
N ALA A 106 15.71 -13.78 -8.32
CA ALA A 106 16.64 -12.67 -8.55
C ALA A 106 17.59 -12.46 -7.36
N VAL A 107 17.13 -12.72 -6.13
CA VAL A 107 17.95 -12.64 -4.91
C VAL A 107 19.00 -13.76 -4.88
N ILE A 108 18.63 -14.96 -5.33
CA ILE A 108 19.56 -16.10 -5.45
C ILE A 108 20.58 -15.85 -6.57
N VAL A 109 20.16 -15.38 -7.74
CA VAL A 109 21.06 -15.06 -8.85
C VAL A 109 22.05 -13.95 -8.49
N ALA A 110 21.63 -12.97 -7.69
CA ALA A 110 22.48 -11.83 -7.32
C ALA A 110 23.62 -12.19 -6.34
N ALA A 111 23.45 -13.20 -5.49
CA ALA A 111 24.40 -13.48 -4.39
C ALA A 111 24.76 -14.97 -4.20
N GLY A 112 24.15 -15.87 -4.97
CA GLY A 112 24.21 -17.31 -4.82
C GLY A 112 23.22 -17.88 -3.79
N PRO A 113 23.05 -19.21 -3.74
CA PRO A 113 22.07 -19.90 -2.89
C PRO A 113 22.17 -19.58 -1.41
N LEU A 114 23.35 -19.74 -0.79
CA LEU A 114 23.49 -19.59 0.66
C LEU A 114 23.20 -18.15 1.10
N LEU A 115 23.89 -17.20 0.48
CA LEU A 115 23.76 -15.78 0.83
C LEU A 115 22.37 -15.25 0.47
N GLY A 116 21.80 -15.67 -0.67
CA GLY A 116 20.47 -15.27 -1.09
C GLY A 116 19.38 -15.77 -0.14
N LEU A 117 19.42 -17.04 0.28
CA LEU A 117 18.47 -17.59 1.25
C LEU A 117 18.58 -16.92 2.62
N VAL A 118 19.81 -16.69 3.11
CA VAL A 118 20.03 -15.94 4.36
C VAL A 118 19.49 -14.52 4.23
N ALA A 119 19.71 -13.86 3.09
CA ALA A 119 19.20 -12.51 2.85
C ALA A 119 17.67 -12.45 2.82
N LEU A 120 16.99 -13.43 2.21
CA LEU A 120 15.53 -13.54 2.22
C LEU A 120 14.93 -13.70 3.62
N ILE A 121 15.69 -14.22 4.59
CA ILE A 121 15.28 -14.35 6.00
C ILE A 121 15.63 -13.10 6.80
N VAL A 122 16.88 -12.62 6.69
CA VAL A 122 17.40 -11.53 7.52
C VAL A 122 16.84 -10.18 7.09
N PHE A 123 16.68 -9.94 5.79
CA PHE A 123 16.25 -8.64 5.28
C PHE A 123 14.87 -8.22 5.80
N PRO A 124 13.83 -9.08 5.79
CA PRO A 124 12.55 -8.76 6.43
C PRO A 124 12.68 -8.40 7.92
N LEU A 125 13.59 -9.04 8.65
CA LEU A 125 13.77 -8.75 10.08
C LEU A 125 14.36 -7.35 10.32
N VAL A 126 15.28 -6.90 9.46
CA VAL A 126 15.95 -5.60 9.62
C VAL A 126 15.28 -4.45 8.87
N TYR A 127 14.49 -4.76 7.85
CA TYR A 127 13.80 -3.77 7.00
C TYR A 127 12.29 -3.78 7.24
N PHE A 128 11.64 -4.94 7.12
CA PHE A 128 10.19 -5.05 7.19
C PHE A 128 9.66 -4.84 8.61
N ILE A 129 10.31 -5.38 9.65
CA ILE A 129 9.89 -5.16 11.05
C ILE A 129 9.82 -3.66 11.38
N PRO A 130 10.91 -2.88 11.31
CA PRO A 130 10.85 -1.48 11.72
C PRO A 130 9.86 -0.67 10.88
N MET A 131 9.74 -0.97 9.59
CA MET A 131 8.81 -0.27 8.72
C MET A 131 7.34 -0.66 8.92
N GLY A 132 7.06 -1.94 9.11
CA GLY A 132 5.71 -2.44 9.40
C GLY A 132 5.18 -1.93 10.73
N PHE A 133 6.03 -1.84 11.75
CA PHE A 133 5.66 -1.24 13.02
C PHE A 133 5.50 0.29 12.93
N LEU A 134 6.36 0.99 12.17
CA LEU A 134 6.19 2.43 11.86
C LEU A 134 4.82 2.69 11.23
N LEU A 135 4.46 1.86 10.25
CA LEU A 135 3.18 1.91 9.57
C LEU A 135 2.03 1.71 10.55
N THR A 136 2.08 0.67 11.40
CA THR A 136 0.99 0.41 12.37
C THR A 136 0.81 1.56 13.34
N GLU A 137 1.90 2.18 13.79
CA GLU A 137 1.84 3.33 14.68
C GLU A 137 1.15 4.52 13.99
N LEU A 138 1.56 4.88 12.77
CA LEU A 138 0.98 6.00 12.04
C LEU A 138 -0.47 5.75 11.64
N VAL A 139 -0.82 4.55 11.17
CA VAL A 139 -2.21 4.16 10.91
C VAL A 139 -3.04 4.23 12.19
N SER A 140 -2.48 3.81 13.32
CA SER A 140 -3.21 3.84 14.58
C SER A 140 -3.47 5.25 15.11
N ALA A 141 -2.65 6.21 14.71
CA ALA A 141 -2.71 7.59 15.17
C ALA A 141 -3.47 8.51 14.19
N ILE A 142 -3.33 8.25 12.89
CA ILE A 142 -3.86 9.08 11.79
C ILE A 142 -4.43 8.15 10.69
N PRO A 143 -5.58 7.48 10.92
CA PRO A 143 -6.21 6.57 9.96
C PRO A 143 -6.99 7.31 8.86
N GLU A 144 -6.36 8.26 8.18
CA GLU A 144 -6.99 9.15 7.20
C GLU A 144 -6.72 8.73 5.74
N ALA A 145 -7.55 9.24 4.82
CA ALA A 145 -7.36 9.08 3.39
C ALA A 145 -6.02 9.68 2.92
N GLY A 146 -5.42 9.08 1.87
CA GLY A 146 -4.10 9.47 1.34
C GLY A 146 -2.91 8.82 2.07
N GLY A 147 -3.15 8.20 3.23
CA GLY A 147 -2.17 7.39 3.95
C GLY A 147 -0.83 8.10 4.18
N HIS A 148 0.25 7.44 3.80
CA HIS A 148 1.63 7.94 3.87
C HIS A 148 1.87 9.34 3.27
N ALA A 149 1.31 9.67 2.10
CA ALA A 149 1.46 11.00 1.51
C ALA A 149 0.81 12.09 2.39
N TYR A 150 -0.31 11.77 3.04
CA TYR A 150 -0.96 12.68 3.98
C TYR A 150 -0.11 12.88 5.26
N TRP A 151 0.55 11.83 5.76
CA TRP A 151 1.46 11.97 6.90
C TRP A 151 2.67 12.86 6.57
N VAL A 152 3.22 12.73 5.36
CA VAL A 152 4.27 13.64 4.87
C VAL A 152 3.73 15.07 4.75
N ALA A 153 2.50 15.25 4.26
CA ALA A 153 1.84 16.56 4.18
C ALA A 153 1.69 17.21 5.56
N LEU A 154 1.25 16.46 6.57
CA LEU A 154 1.13 16.94 7.95
C LEU A 154 2.49 17.31 8.56
N ALA A 155 3.54 16.57 8.21
CA ALA A 155 4.88 16.81 8.73
C ALA A 155 5.55 18.01 8.08
N PHE A 156 5.62 18.07 6.75
CA PHE A 156 6.45 19.03 6.00
C PHE A 156 5.65 20.06 5.20
N GLY A 157 4.33 20.00 5.25
CA GLY A 157 3.42 20.84 4.48
C GLY A 157 2.92 20.15 3.21
N PRO A 158 1.82 20.65 2.62
CA PRO A 158 1.11 20.00 1.53
C PRO A 158 1.95 19.79 0.27
N ALA A 159 2.91 20.67 -0.02
CA ALA A 159 3.78 20.55 -1.20
C ALA A 159 4.66 19.29 -1.13
N TRP A 160 5.23 18.99 0.03
CA TRP A 160 6.02 17.77 0.25
C TRP A 160 5.15 16.52 0.31
N GLY A 161 3.92 16.64 0.83
CA GLY A 161 2.93 15.56 0.77
C GLY A 161 2.55 15.18 -0.66
N LEU A 162 2.29 16.19 -1.51
CA LEU A 162 2.03 16.01 -2.93
C LEU A 162 3.23 15.39 -3.64
N GLN A 163 4.45 15.85 -3.34
CA GLN A 163 5.67 15.29 -3.90
C GLN A 163 5.85 13.80 -3.57
N ALA A 164 5.73 13.44 -2.28
CA ALA A 164 5.86 12.06 -1.84
C ALA A 164 4.76 11.18 -2.44
N GLY A 165 3.52 11.68 -2.48
CA GLY A 165 2.41 10.99 -3.12
C GLY A 165 2.58 10.83 -4.63
N PHE A 166 3.21 11.80 -5.31
CA PHE A 166 3.55 11.70 -6.73
C PHE A 166 4.60 10.62 -6.99
N TRP A 167 5.65 10.53 -6.17
CA TRP A 167 6.65 9.46 -6.27
C TRP A 167 6.02 8.08 -6.08
N ALA A 168 5.18 7.93 -5.05
CA ALA A 168 4.44 6.70 -4.80
C ALA A 168 3.48 6.35 -5.95
N TRP A 169 2.77 7.35 -6.49
CA TRP A 169 1.83 7.17 -7.59
C TRP A 169 2.53 6.68 -8.87
N VAL A 170 3.60 7.36 -9.28
CA VAL A 170 4.40 6.96 -10.46
C VAL A 170 5.13 5.64 -10.20
N GLY A 171 5.68 5.42 -9.00
CA GLY A 171 6.31 4.16 -8.61
C GLY A 171 5.36 2.96 -8.74
N ASN A 172 4.11 3.11 -8.29
CA ASN A 172 3.10 2.08 -8.46
C ASN A 172 2.73 1.86 -9.94
N CYS A 173 2.74 2.90 -10.78
CA CYS A 173 2.58 2.74 -12.23
C CYS A 173 3.76 1.96 -12.86
N MET A 174 4.99 2.19 -12.40
CA MET A 174 6.16 1.41 -12.81
C MET A 174 6.03 -0.05 -12.40
N HIS A 175 5.53 -0.34 -11.19
CA HIS A 175 5.23 -1.70 -10.73
C HIS A 175 4.23 -2.39 -11.65
N CYS A 176 3.11 -1.72 -11.96
CA CYS A 176 2.12 -2.23 -12.90
C CYS A 176 2.74 -2.57 -14.27
N ALA A 177 3.54 -1.67 -14.85
CA ALA A 177 4.23 -1.93 -16.11
C ALA A 177 5.19 -3.12 -16.02
N ALA A 178 5.94 -3.25 -14.93
CA ALA A 178 6.84 -4.36 -14.68
C ALA A 178 6.08 -5.69 -14.58
N TYR A 179 5.01 -5.77 -13.77
CA TYR A 179 4.23 -7.01 -13.62
C TYR A 179 3.53 -7.44 -14.91
N ALA A 180 2.97 -6.49 -15.67
CA ALA A 180 2.42 -6.80 -16.99
C ALA A 180 3.50 -7.36 -17.94
N SER A 181 4.70 -6.78 -17.89
CA SER A 181 5.84 -7.22 -18.70
C SER A 181 6.38 -8.59 -18.27
N ILE A 182 6.43 -8.86 -16.96
CA ILE A 182 6.78 -10.19 -16.43
C ILE A 182 5.75 -11.22 -16.90
N GLY A 183 4.44 -10.93 -16.81
CA GLY A 183 3.40 -11.81 -17.32
C GLY A 183 3.56 -12.15 -18.80
N VAL A 184 3.85 -11.15 -19.64
CA VAL A 184 4.12 -11.36 -21.07
C VAL A 184 5.39 -12.17 -21.30
N SER A 185 6.45 -11.95 -20.52
CA SER A 185 7.69 -12.72 -20.61
C SER A 185 7.48 -14.22 -20.36
N VAL A 186 6.55 -14.58 -19.46
CA VAL A 186 6.18 -15.97 -19.20
C VAL A 186 5.45 -16.58 -20.40
N ILE A 187 4.57 -15.82 -21.07
CA ILE A 187 3.90 -16.29 -22.30
C ILE A 187 4.92 -16.52 -23.39
N TYR A 188 5.86 -15.59 -23.59
CA TYR A 188 6.94 -15.72 -24.56
C TYR A 188 7.79 -16.97 -24.31
N ARG A 189 8.16 -17.20 -23.05
CA ARG A 189 8.91 -18.39 -22.63
C ARG A 189 8.12 -19.68 -22.88
N ALA A 190 6.84 -19.70 -22.58
CA ALA A 190 5.98 -20.87 -22.77
C ALA A 190 5.69 -21.17 -24.25
N ALA A 191 5.62 -20.14 -25.09
CA ALA A 191 5.38 -20.25 -26.52
C ALA A 191 6.67 -20.38 -27.36
N GLU A 192 7.84 -20.32 -26.71
CA GLU A 192 9.17 -20.33 -27.36
C GLU A 192 9.29 -19.24 -28.43
N TRP A 193 8.70 -18.07 -28.17
CA TRP A 193 8.77 -16.91 -29.06
C TRP A 193 10.02 -16.09 -28.79
N GLU A 194 10.83 -15.90 -29.82
CA GLU A 194 12.03 -15.07 -29.77
C GLU A 194 12.01 -14.00 -30.86
N ASN A 195 12.63 -12.84 -30.60
CA ASN A 195 12.82 -11.76 -31.57
C ASN A 195 11.53 -11.16 -32.18
N MET A 196 10.44 -11.08 -31.42
CA MET A 196 9.17 -10.45 -31.83
C MET A 196 8.84 -9.20 -31.01
N PRO A 197 9.60 -8.08 -31.16
CA PRO A 197 9.47 -6.91 -30.29
C PRO A 197 8.13 -6.19 -30.42
N VAL A 198 7.57 -6.09 -31.65
CA VAL A 198 6.27 -5.42 -31.86
C VAL A 198 5.14 -6.18 -31.16
N LEU A 199 5.15 -7.51 -31.26
CA LEU A 199 4.21 -8.37 -30.55
C LEU A 199 4.38 -8.21 -29.04
N GLU A 200 5.61 -8.08 -28.57
CA GLU A 200 5.90 -8.00 -27.14
C GLU A 200 5.33 -6.70 -26.56
N TYR A 201 5.63 -5.57 -27.18
CA TYR A 201 5.09 -4.27 -26.75
C TYR A 201 3.56 -4.21 -26.84
N THR A 202 2.97 -4.75 -27.90
CA THR A 202 1.51 -4.76 -28.06
C THR A 202 0.83 -5.67 -27.05
N MET A 203 1.42 -6.82 -26.71
CA MET A 203 0.93 -7.69 -25.65
C MET A 203 1.07 -7.04 -24.27
N ARG A 204 2.21 -6.43 -23.97
CA ARG A 204 2.43 -5.71 -22.70
C ARG A 204 1.38 -4.61 -22.51
N ALA A 205 1.13 -3.82 -23.55
CA ALA A 205 0.08 -2.79 -23.55
C ALA A 205 -1.33 -3.40 -23.40
N GLY A 206 -1.65 -4.43 -24.20
CA GLY A 206 -2.96 -5.09 -24.17
C GLY A 206 -3.28 -5.75 -22.83
N VAL A 207 -2.30 -6.43 -22.23
CA VAL A 207 -2.42 -7.03 -20.89
C VAL A 207 -2.61 -5.94 -19.84
N SER A 208 -1.85 -4.85 -19.89
CA SER A 208 -2.01 -3.71 -18.96
C SER A 208 -3.43 -3.13 -19.03
N MET A 209 -3.97 -2.94 -20.24
CA MET A 209 -5.34 -2.46 -20.44
C MET A 209 -6.38 -3.44 -19.90
N LEU A 210 -6.21 -4.73 -20.18
CA LEU A 210 -7.12 -5.79 -19.73
C LEU A 210 -7.14 -5.88 -18.19
N LEU A 211 -5.98 -5.87 -17.54
CA LEU A 211 -5.87 -5.96 -16.09
C LEU A 211 -6.38 -4.69 -15.39
N ALA A 212 -6.25 -3.51 -16.03
CA ALA A 212 -6.81 -2.28 -15.51
C ALA A 212 -8.35 -2.31 -15.40
N LEU A 213 -9.04 -3.10 -16.22
CA LEU A 213 -10.50 -3.28 -16.12
C LEU A 213 -10.93 -3.82 -14.75
N ALA A 214 -10.09 -4.63 -14.11
CA ALA A 214 -10.41 -5.17 -12.78
C ALA A 214 -10.50 -4.07 -11.70
N SER A 215 -9.83 -2.93 -11.92
CA SER A 215 -9.85 -1.79 -10.99
C SER A 215 -11.15 -0.97 -11.07
N PHE A 216 -12.04 -1.26 -12.02
CA PHE A 216 -13.38 -0.69 -12.07
C PHE A 216 -14.38 -1.42 -11.17
N PHE A 217 -14.04 -2.60 -10.64
CA PHE A 217 -14.89 -3.34 -9.70
C PHE A 217 -14.76 -2.80 -8.27
N GLN A 218 -15.75 -3.14 -7.45
CA GLN A 218 -15.79 -2.76 -6.03
C GLN A 218 -14.60 -3.32 -5.27
N LEU A 219 -13.96 -2.51 -4.42
CA LEU A 219 -12.81 -2.91 -3.60
C LEU A 219 -13.08 -4.20 -2.79
N ARG A 220 -14.31 -4.38 -2.29
CA ARG A 220 -14.71 -5.59 -1.56
C ARG A 220 -14.63 -6.85 -2.43
N VAL A 221 -15.08 -6.77 -3.67
CA VAL A 221 -15.03 -7.89 -4.64
C VAL A 221 -13.58 -8.20 -5.00
N VAL A 222 -12.78 -7.16 -5.29
CA VAL A 222 -11.37 -7.35 -5.62
C VAL A 222 -10.61 -7.96 -4.44
N GLY A 223 -10.90 -7.54 -3.21
CA GLY A 223 -10.29 -8.11 -2.03
C GLY A 223 -10.66 -9.58 -1.78
N TYR A 224 -11.91 -9.99 -2.03
CA TYR A 224 -12.29 -11.42 -1.96
C TYR A 224 -11.61 -12.23 -3.08
N ALA A 225 -11.55 -11.68 -4.30
CA ALA A 225 -10.85 -12.30 -5.41
C ALA A 225 -9.35 -12.46 -5.10
N ALA A 226 -8.71 -11.46 -4.50
CA ALA A 226 -7.33 -11.54 -4.03
C ALA A 226 -7.14 -12.67 -3.00
N GLY A 227 -8.06 -12.80 -2.03
CA GLY A 227 -8.02 -13.90 -1.06
C GLY A 227 -8.07 -15.28 -1.71
N LEU A 228 -8.95 -15.46 -2.70
CA LEU A 228 -9.03 -16.69 -3.48
C LEU A 228 -7.75 -16.92 -4.31
N LEU A 229 -7.23 -15.89 -4.96
CA LEU A 229 -6.02 -15.96 -5.78
C LEU A 229 -4.80 -16.41 -4.96
N ILE A 230 -4.64 -15.94 -3.73
CA ILE A 230 -3.53 -16.37 -2.87
C ILE A 230 -3.56 -17.87 -2.63
N VAL A 231 -4.74 -18.43 -2.32
CA VAL A 231 -4.86 -19.87 -2.10
C VAL A 231 -4.59 -20.63 -3.40
N LEU A 232 -5.15 -20.16 -4.51
CA LEU A 232 -4.95 -20.75 -5.84
C LEU A 232 -3.51 -20.64 -6.34
N ILE A 233 -2.71 -19.70 -5.83
CA ILE A 233 -1.28 -19.58 -6.13
C ILE A 233 -0.49 -20.47 -5.16
N LEU A 234 -0.58 -20.23 -3.85
CA LEU A 234 0.28 -20.88 -2.86
C LEU A 234 0.15 -22.41 -2.83
N VAL A 235 -1.05 -22.97 -2.98
CA VAL A 235 -1.26 -24.42 -2.94
C VAL A 235 -0.51 -25.12 -4.08
N PRO A 236 -0.63 -24.66 -5.34
CA PRO A 236 0.21 -25.11 -6.43
C PRO A 236 1.72 -25.00 -6.26
N PHE A 237 2.20 -23.86 -5.80
CA PHE A 237 3.63 -23.67 -5.58
C PHE A 237 4.15 -24.60 -4.48
N LEU A 238 3.34 -24.86 -3.45
CA LEU A 238 3.65 -25.86 -2.42
C LEU A 238 3.75 -27.27 -3.02
N PHE A 239 2.89 -27.62 -3.97
CA PHE A 239 2.97 -28.90 -4.66
C PHE A 239 4.28 -29.03 -5.48
N VAL A 240 4.66 -27.99 -6.23
CA VAL A 240 5.95 -27.97 -6.96
C VAL A 240 7.12 -28.05 -5.99
N ALA A 241 7.05 -27.36 -4.85
CA ALA A 241 8.07 -27.39 -3.80
C ALA A 241 8.25 -28.82 -3.24
N ILE A 242 7.15 -29.48 -2.87
CA ILE A 242 7.19 -30.86 -2.33
C ILE A 242 7.72 -31.83 -3.39
N TRP A 243 7.24 -31.74 -4.63
CA TRP A 243 7.69 -32.63 -5.70
C TRP A 243 9.18 -32.43 -6.01
N SER A 244 9.63 -31.18 -6.06
CA SER A 244 11.06 -30.85 -6.21
C SER A 244 11.87 -31.42 -5.05
N ALA A 245 11.39 -31.32 -3.82
CA ALA A 245 12.10 -31.82 -2.63
C ALA A 245 12.24 -33.35 -2.64
N VAL A 246 11.20 -34.07 -3.10
CA VAL A 246 11.23 -35.53 -3.21
C VAL A 246 12.21 -36.00 -4.30
N ARG A 247 12.39 -35.19 -5.36
CA ARG A 247 13.27 -35.52 -6.48
C ARG A 247 14.69 -34.97 -6.32
N ALA A 248 14.90 -34.02 -5.41
CA ALA A 248 16.16 -33.35 -5.17
C ALA A 248 17.23 -34.33 -4.65
N GLY A 249 18.35 -34.41 -5.38
CA GLY A 249 19.54 -35.16 -4.97
C GLY A 249 20.67 -34.28 -4.43
N ASN A 250 20.66 -32.98 -4.72
CA ASN A 250 21.83 -32.10 -4.59
C ASN A 250 21.63 -31.02 -3.51
N TRP A 251 21.31 -31.44 -2.29
CA TRP A 251 21.11 -30.52 -1.16
C TRP A 251 22.36 -29.68 -0.82
N GLU A 252 23.54 -30.14 -1.22
CA GLU A 252 24.81 -29.41 -1.05
C GLU A 252 24.82 -28.07 -1.80
N LYS A 253 24.06 -27.92 -2.90
CA LYS A 253 23.93 -26.66 -3.66
C LYS A 253 23.36 -25.50 -2.82
N LEU A 254 22.62 -25.80 -1.75
CA LEU A 254 22.13 -24.76 -0.84
C LEU A 254 23.27 -24.01 -0.12
N GLY A 255 24.42 -24.67 0.07
CA GLY A 255 25.60 -24.10 0.69
C GLY A 255 26.53 -23.37 -0.27
N GLU A 256 26.19 -23.30 -1.55
CA GLU A 256 27.06 -22.72 -2.57
C GLU A 256 27.21 -21.20 -2.40
N ILE A 257 28.46 -20.74 -2.49
CA ILE A 257 28.83 -19.32 -2.46
C ILE A 257 29.54 -19.02 -3.78
N PRO A 258 29.16 -17.97 -4.52
CA PRO A 258 29.78 -17.67 -5.80
C PRO A 258 31.25 -17.28 -5.63
N ASP A 259 32.12 -17.97 -6.36
CA ASP A 259 33.56 -17.69 -6.38
C ASP A 259 33.89 -16.39 -7.11
N ALA A 260 35.08 -15.83 -6.85
CA ALA A 260 35.52 -14.57 -7.43
C ALA A 260 35.52 -14.57 -8.97
N GLY A 261 35.76 -15.72 -9.62
CA GLY A 261 35.66 -15.87 -11.07
C GLY A 261 34.22 -15.68 -11.59
N MET A 262 33.24 -16.33 -10.94
CA MET A 262 31.82 -16.19 -11.29
C MET A 262 31.32 -14.75 -11.14
N LYS A 263 31.79 -14.03 -10.11
CA LYS A 263 31.45 -12.61 -9.92
C LYS A 263 32.00 -11.71 -11.03
N SER A 264 33.12 -12.10 -11.65
CA SER A 264 33.74 -11.33 -12.73
C SER A 264 33.09 -11.58 -14.09
N GLU A 265 32.44 -12.73 -14.27
CA GLU A 265 31.83 -13.13 -15.54
C GLU A 265 30.34 -12.77 -15.64
N SER A 266 29.64 -12.67 -14.51
CA SER A 266 28.19 -12.36 -14.48
C SER A 266 27.91 -10.93 -14.06
N THR A 267 27.25 -10.15 -14.94
CA THR A 267 26.76 -8.80 -14.65
C THR A 267 25.65 -8.79 -13.59
N HIS A 268 24.91 -9.90 -13.45
CA HIS A 268 23.81 -10.01 -12.49
C HIS A 268 24.28 -10.30 -11.07
N LEU A 269 25.51 -10.79 -10.91
CA LEU A 269 26.03 -11.18 -9.61
C LEU A 269 26.74 -10.00 -8.92
N GLY A 270 26.22 -9.58 -7.77
CA GLY A 270 26.75 -8.42 -7.07
C GLY A 270 25.91 -8.00 -5.87
N TYR A 271 26.58 -7.47 -4.84
CA TYR A 271 25.90 -7.00 -3.63
C TYR A 271 24.95 -5.82 -3.91
N GLY A 272 25.20 -5.01 -4.94
CA GLY A 272 24.27 -3.96 -5.35
C GLY A 272 22.98 -4.52 -5.92
N ASN A 273 23.08 -5.48 -6.84
CA ASN A 273 21.93 -6.20 -7.37
C ASN A 273 21.17 -6.93 -6.26
N LEU A 274 21.88 -7.51 -5.27
CA LEU A 274 21.25 -8.15 -4.11
C LEU A 274 20.34 -7.18 -3.35
N VAL A 275 20.85 -5.98 -2.99
CA VAL A 275 20.05 -4.98 -2.25
C VAL A 275 18.89 -4.50 -3.10
N THR A 276 19.09 -4.25 -4.39
CA THR A 276 18.02 -3.82 -5.31
C THR A 276 16.94 -4.90 -5.49
N SER A 277 17.32 -6.18 -5.59
CA SER A 277 16.38 -7.30 -5.65
C SER A 277 15.64 -7.52 -4.34
N LEU A 278 16.29 -7.33 -3.19
CA LEU A 278 15.62 -7.38 -1.88
C LEU A 278 14.64 -6.22 -1.70
N ALA A 279 15.03 -5.01 -2.11
CA ALA A 279 14.14 -3.85 -2.10
C ALA A 279 12.91 -4.10 -2.98
N TRP A 280 13.10 -4.62 -4.19
CA TRP A 280 11.99 -5.00 -5.07
C TRP A 280 11.03 -6.00 -4.40
N ASN A 281 11.57 -6.99 -3.66
CA ASN A 281 10.78 -8.07 -3.05
C ASN A 281 10.07 -7.75 -1.74
N PHE A 282 10.48 -6.70 -1.02
CA PHE A 282 9.96 -6.40 0.32
C PHE A 282 9.53 -4.94 0.51
N ASN A 283 9.60 -4.11 -0.53
CA ASN A 283 9.10 -2.73 -0.50
C ASN A 283 7.62 -2.69 -0.91
N GLY A 284 6.82 -1.83 -0.28
CA GLY A 284 5.40 -1.66 -0.60
C GLY A 284 4.46 -1.64 0.61
N TYR A 285 4.95 -1.87 1.83
CA TYR A 285 4.10 -1.83 3.04
C TYR A 285 3.41 -0.46 3.21
N GLN A 286 4.08 0.63 2.83
CA GLN A 286 3.53 1.97 2.96
C GLN A 286 2.33 2.20 2.03
N ASN A 287 2.26 1.50 0.89
CA ASN A 287 1.09 1.53 0.00
C ASN A 287 -0.17 0.97 0.67
N LEU A 288 -0.06 0.13 1.70
CA LEU A 288 -1.24 -0.35 2.44
C LEU A 288 -1.90 0.74 3.29
N SER A 289 -1.17 1.81 3.63
CA SER A 289 -1.70 2.93 4.42
C SER A 289 -2.90 3.61 3.76
N VAL A 290 -3.00 3.57 2.43
CA VAL A 290 -4.09 4.24 1.68
C VAL A 290 -5.45 3.62 1.97
N PHE A 291 -5.48 2.37 2.45
CA PHE A 291 -6.69 1.66 2.83
C PHE A 291 -7.07 1.86 4.31
N ALA A 292 -6.34 2.68 5.08
CA ALA A 292 -6.56 2.84 6.52
C ALA A 292 -8.01 3.25 6.85
N LYS A 293 -8.58 4.20 6.10
CA LYS A 293 -9.97 4.66 6.25
C LYS A 293 -11.01 3.58 5.90
N CYS A 294 -10.64 2.58 5.10
CA CYS A 294 -11.53 1.51 4.64
C CYS A 294 -11.65 0.33 5.63
N VAL A 295 -11.00 0.42 6.80
CA VAL A 295 -10.95 -0.64 7.81
C VAL A 295 -11.70 -0.18 9.07
N LEU A 296 -12.54 -1.05 9.64
CA LEU A 296 -13.34 -0.75 10.84
C LEU A 296 -12.49 -0.49 12.09
N ASP A 297 -11.47 -1.34 12.30
CA ASP A 297 -10.53 -1.25 13.42
C ASP A 297 -9.09 -1.26 12.89
N PRO A 298 -8.58 -0.10 12.43
CA PRO A 298 -7.26 -0.01 11.80
C PRO A 298 -6.11 -0.50 12.70
N PRO A 299 -6.00 -0.09 13.99
CA PRO A 299 -4.87 -0.50 14.82
C PRO A 299 -4.72 -2.01 14.99
N HIS A 300 -5.82 -2.71 15.34
CA HIS A 300 -5.75 -4.15 15.57
C HIS A 300 -5.61 -4.92 14.25
N THR A 301 -6.28 -4.46 13.19
CA THR A 301 -6.24 -5.11 11.88
C THR A 301 -4.88 -4.99 11.22
N PHE A 302 -4.31 -3.78 11.12
CA PHE A 302 -2.99 -3.58 10.52
C PHE A 302 -1.90 -4.30 11.30
N ARG A 303 -1.95 -4.30 12.64
CA ARG A 303 -0.98 -5.04 13.45
C ARG A 303 -1.01 -6.54 13.14
N ARG A 304 -2.21 -7.15 13.05
CA ARG A 304 -2.35 -8.57 12.68
C ARG A 304 -1.85 -8.83 11.27
N VAL A 305 -2.24 -8.00 10.30
CA VAL A 305 -1.81 -8.14 8.91
C VAL A 305 -0.30 -8.04 8.79
N MET A 306 0.34 -7.04 9.40
CA MET A 306 1.80 -6.89 9.36
C MET A 306 2.53 -8.09 9.96
N LEU A 307 2.08 -8.60 11.11
CA LEU A 307 2.69 -9.77 11.75
C LEU A 307 2.53 -11.05 10.93
N ILE A 308 1.37 -11.26 10.31
CA ILE A 308 1.15 -12.44 9.45
C ILE A 308 1.97 -12.30 8.16
N SER A 309 2.00 -11.11 7.54
CA SER A 309 2.76 -10.85 6.31
C SER A 309 4.27 -10.97 6.51
N LEU A 310 4.80 -10.61 7.69
CA LEU A 310 6.20 -10.80 8.05
C LEU A 310 6.64 -12.27 7.97
N ALA A 311 5.73 -13.22 8.26
CA ALA A 311 6.02 -14.65 8.12
C ALA A 311 5.63 -15.17 6.73
N LEU A 312 4.45 -14.80 6.24
CA LEU A 312 3.88 -15.32 4.99
C LEU A 312 4.73 -14.97 3.77
N ILE A 313 5.20 -13.72 3.66
CA ILE A 313 5.93 -13.26 2.47
C ILE A 313 7.29 -13.97 2.35
N PRO A 314 8.18 -14.00 3.36
CA PRO A 314 9.45 -14.72 3.26
C PRO A 314 9.25 -16.22 3.02
N LEU A 315 8.26 -16.83 3.67
CA LEU A 315 7.95 -18.25 3.44
C LEU A 315 7.48 -18.51 2.00
N SER A 316 6.71 -17.60 1.40
CA SER A 316 6.27 -17.74 0.01
C SER A 316 7.42 -17.77 -1.00
N TYR A 317 8.56 -17.15 -0.67
CA TYR A 317 9.80 -17.27 -1.45
C TYR A 317 10.60 -18.53 -1.11
N ILE A 318 10.87 -18.75 0.19
CA ILE A 318 11.81 -19.79 0.64
C ILE A 318 11.27 -21.20 0.36
N VAL A 319 9.98 -21.43 0.61
CA VAL A 319 9.36 -22.75 0.49
C VAL A 319 9.50 -23.33 -0.91
N PRO A 320 9.18 -22.61 -2.01
CA PRO A 320 9.43 -23.12 -3.36
C PRO A 320 10.90 -23.08 -3.78
N LEU A 321 11.68 -22.09 -3.35
CA LEU A 321 13.07 -21.94 -3.83
C LEU A 321 14.02 -23.00 -3.28
N VAL A 322 13.95 -23.34 -1.99
CA VAL A 322 14.90 -24.29 -1.37
C VAL A 322 14.90 -25.65 -2.10
N PRO A 323 13.74 -26.29 -2.34
CA PRO A 323 13.69 -27.52 -3.12
C PRO A 323 14.10 -27.38 -4.58
N VAL A 324 13.80 -26.23 -5.22
CA VAL A 324 14.16 -25.99 -6.62
C VAL A 324 15.67 -25.82 -6.79
N ILE A 325 16.34 -25.15 -5.85
CA ILE A 325 17.81 -25.09 -5.81
C ILE A 325 18.40 -26.50 -5.62
N ALA A 326 17.85 -27.27 -4.69
CA ALA A 326 18.31 -28.63 -4.39
C ALA A 326 18.04 -29.63 -5.54
N LEU A 327 17.03 -29.37 -6.37
CA LEU A 327 16.79 -30.09 -7.62
C LEU A 327 17.94 -29.84 -8.61
N GLY A 328 18.37 -28.58 -8.75
CA GLY A 328 19.55 -28.19 -9.51
C GLY A 328 19.41 -28.29 -11.03
N GLU A 329 18.18 -28.33 -11.53
CA GLU A 329 17.83 -28.54 -12.94
C GLU A 329 16.93 -27.40 -13.46
N PRO A 330 17.47 -26.40 -14.20
CA PRO A 330 18.88 -26.11 -14.45
C PRO A 330 19.51 -25.39 -13.25
N ASP A 331 20.84 -25.28 -13.29
CA ASP A 331 21.61 -24.67 -12.21
C ASP A 331 21.23 -23.21 -11.94
N TRP A 332 21.34 -22.78 -10.68
CA TRP A 332 20.90 -21.45 -10.24
C TRP A 332 21.60 -20.30 -10.98
N ALA A 333 22.84 -20.51 -11.45
CA ALA A 333 23.59 -19.53 -12.21
C ALA A 333 23.00 -19.26 -13.61
N THR A 334 22.15 -20.15 -14.12
CA THR A 334 21.52 -20.03 -15.45
C THR A 334 20.13 -19.39 -15.40
N TRP A 335 19.63 -19.08 -14.20
CA TRP A 335 18.31 -18.48 -14.06
C TRP A 335 18.32 -17.04 -14.55
N ILE A 336 17.32 -16.68 -15.36
CA ILE A 336 17.19 -15.36 -15.97
C ILE A 336 15.90 -14.71 -15.45
N GLY A 337 16.05 -13.56 -14.79
CA GLY A 337 14.94 -12.78 -14.26
C GLY A 337 14.04 -13.54 -13.26
N SER A 338 12.85 -13.00 -13.05
CA SER A 338 11.79 -13.59 -12.24
C SER A 338 11.06 -14.74 -12.96
N SER A 339 10.56 -15.72 -12.20
CA SER A 339 9.75 -16.87 -12.68
C SER A 339 10.47 -17.94 -13.53
N SER A 340 11.80 -17.85 -13.76
CA SER A 340 12.50 -18.83 -14.61
C SER A 340 12.84 -20.13 -13.87
N ALA A 341 13.22 -20.07 -12.59
CA ALA A 341 13.62 -21.25 -11.82
C ALA A 341 12.47 -22.25 -11.68
N ILE A 342 11.31 -21.77 -11.23
CA ILE A 342 10.16 -22.64 -10.95
C ILE A 342 9.56 -23.16 -12.26
N TYR A 343 9.51 -22.35 -13.32
CA TYR A 343 9.11 -22.78 -14.66
C TYR A 343 9.98 -23.95 -15.15
N ASN A 344 11.31 -23.82 -15.05
CA ASN A 344 12.23 -24.85 -15.51
C ASN A 344 12.16 -26.12 -14.64
N ALA A 345 12.03 -25.98 -13.31
CA ALA A 345 11.82 -27.11 -12.42
C ALA A 345 10.54 -27.87 -12.79
N GLY A 346 9.45 -27.17 -13.10
CA GLY A 346 8.23 -27.78 -13.60
C GLY A 346 8.39 -28.51 -14.94
N LYS A 347 9.16 -27.92 -15.87
CA LYS A 347 9.53 -28.56 -17.15
C LYS A 347 10.25 -29.89 -16.93
N TYR A 348 11.19 -29.92 -15.98
CA TYR A 348 11.93 -31.13 -15.63
C TYR A 348 11.05 -32.19 -14.95
N LEU A 349 10.18 -31.79 -14.02
CA LEU A 349 9.38 -32.73 -13.21
C LEU A 349 8.19 -33.33 -13.96
N GLY A 350 7.43 -32.50 -14.68
CA GLY A 350 6.13 -32.89 -15.25
C GLY A 350 5.94 -32.55 -16.72
N GLY A 351 7.00 -32.12 -17.41
CA GLY A 351 6.97 -31.79 -18.84
C GLY A 351 5.94 -30.70 -19.18
N SER A 352 5.33 -30.81 -20.36
CA SER A 352 4.42 -29.80 -20.92
C SER A 352 3.19 -29.47 -20.05
N ILE A 353 2.66 -30.44 -19.31
CA ILE A 353 1.45 -30.22 -18.49
C ILE A 353 1.80 -29.35 -17.28
N CYS A 354 2.91 -29.64 -16.62
CA CYS A 354 3.36 -28.88 -15.46
C CYS A 354 3.81 -27.47 -15.86
N THR A 355 4.49 -27.31 -17.01
CA THR A 355 4.86 -25.98 -17.51
C THR A 355 3.64 -25.13 -17.86
N ALA A 356 2.65 -25.67 -18.56
CA ALA A 356 1.42 -24.94 -18.88
C ALA A 356 0.70 -24.47 -17.62
N TRP A 357 0.66 -25.34 -16.60
CA TRP A 357 0.02 -25.00 -15.33
C TRP A 357 0.79 -23.93 -14.54
N ILE A 358 2.13 -24.04 -14.44
CA ILE A 358 2.96 -23.01 -13.82
C ILE A 358 2.81 -21.68 -14.56
N THR A 359 2.84 -21.68 -15.89
CA THR A 359 2.60 -20.47 -16.70
C THR A 359 1.27 -19.80 -16.36
N VAL A 360 0.18 -20.56 -16.21
CA VAL A 360 -1.11 -20.00 -15.80
C VAL A 360 -1.03 -19.39 -14.40
N LEU A 361 -0.33 -20.03 -13.47
CA LEU A 361 -0.17 -19.52 -12.10
C LEU A 361 0.69 -18.27 -12.04
N SER A 362 1.79 -18.21 -12.79
CA SER A 362 2.63 -17.01 -12.94
C SER A 362 1.80 -15.85 -13.50
N LEU A 363 0.94 -16.10 -14.48
CA LEU A 363 0.03 -15.09 -15.04
C LEU A 363 -1.00 -14.60 -14.03
N LEU A 364 -1.59 -15.50 -13.24
CA LEU A 364 -2.50 -15.13 -12.16
C LEU A 364 -1.80 -14.32 -11.05
N CYS A 365 -0.55 -14.67 -10.75
CA CYS A 365 0.27 -13.93 -9.81
C CYS A 365 0.56 -12.52 -10.32
N ALA A 366 1.07 -12.39 -11.55
CA ALA A 366 1.32 -11.11 -12.21
C ALA A 366 0.05 -10.25 -12.29
N ALA A 367 -1.11 -10.85 -12.59
CA ALA A 367 -2.40 -10.17 -12.57
C ALA A 367 -2.77 -9.64 -11.18
N GLY A 368 -2.59 -10.45 -10.12
CA GLY A 368 -2.84 -10.05 -8.74
C GLY A 368 -1.96 -8.90 -8.28
N LEU A 369 -0.66 -8.96 -8.59
CA LEU A 369 0.33 -7.91 -8.31
C LEU A 369 -0.04 -6.60 -9.03
N TYR A 370 -0.36 -6.68 -10.33
CA TYR A 370 -0.79 -5.53 -11.13
C TYR A 370 -2.03 -4.85 -10.54
N ILE A 371 -3.07 -5.64 -10.26
CA ILE A 371 -4.35 -5.12 -9.76
C ILE A 371 -4.15 -4.50 -8.37
N GLY A 372 -3.35 -5.13 -7.50
CA GLY A 372 -3.02 -4.61 -6.17
C GLY A 372 -2.30 -3.26 -6.23
N SER A 373 -1.25 -3.15 -7.05
CA SER A 373 -0.50 -1.90 -7.23
C SER A 373 -1.34 -0.80 -7.86
N LEU A 374 -2.17 -1.11 -8.86
CA LEU A 374 -3.05 -0.13 -9.49
C LEU A 374 -4.12 0.38 -8.51
N LEU A 375 -4.69 -0.50 -7.67
CA LEU A 375 -5.61 -0.07 -6.62
C LEU A 375 -4.93 0.87 -5.62
N CYS A 376 -3.71 0.56 -5.16
CA CYS A 376 -2.98 1.44 -4.25
C CYS A 376 -2.73 2.83 -4.88
N SER A 377 -2.31 2.85 -6.14
CA SER A 377 -2.11 4.06 -6.94
C SER A 377 -3.37 4.93 -7.00
N VAL A 378 -4.52 4.29 -7.26
CA VAL A 378 -5.81 4.98 -7.39
C VAL A 378 -6.31 5.51 -6.04
N PHE A 379 -6.29 4.68 -4.98
CA PHE A 379 -6.71 5.09 -3.64
C PHE A 379 -5.80 6.18 -3.05
N LEU A 380 -4.50 6.14 -3.37
CA LEU A 380 -3.58 7.20 -3.01
C LEU A 380 -4.01 8.53 -3.61
N ALA A 381 -4.15 8.59 -4.93
CA ALA A 381 -4.50 9.82 -5.63
C ALA A 381 -5.90 10.35 -5.24
N CYS A 382 -6.91 9.47 -5.11
CA CYS A 382 -8.22 9.86 -4.59
C CYS A 382 -8.13 10.40 -3.17
N GLY A 383 -7.33 9.79 -2.29
CA GLY A 383 -7.14 10.24 -0.93
C GLY A 383 -6.41 11.60 -0.81
N MET A 384 -5.43 11.85 -1.68
CA MET A 384 -4.79 13.18 -1.77
C MET A 384 -5.77 14.26 -2.27
N ALA A 385 -6.66 13.89 -3.20
CA ALA A 385 -7.70 14.78 -3.71
C ALA A 385 -8.81 15.04 -2.69
N GLU A 386 -9.16 14.05 -1.85
CA GLU A 386 -10.11 14.22 -0.74
C GLU A 386 -9.59 15.19 0.33
N LYS A 387 -8.26 15.24 0.52
CA LYS A 387 -7.60 16.15 1.47
C LYS A 387 -7.14 17.47 0.85
N ASP A 388 -7.53 17.73 -0.40
CA ASP A 388 -7.30 18.97 -1.13
C ASP A 388 -5.80 19.40 -1.21
N PHE A 389 -4.88 18.44 -1.34
CA PHE A 389 -3.47 18.72 -1.67
C PHE A 389 -2.98 18.07 -2.97
N ALA A 390 -3.87 17.38 -3.69
CA ALA A 390 -3.66 17.04 -5.09
C ALA A 390 -4.41 18.02 -6.00
N PRO A 391 -3.78 18.54 -7.07
CA PRO A 391 -4.43 19.53 -7.92
C PRO A 391 -5.61 18.98 -8.71
N PHE A 392 -6.49 19.92 -9.07
CA PHE A 392 -7.75 19.72 -9.76
C PHE A 392 -7.65 18.95 -11.10
N SER A 393 -6.48 18.86 -11.73
CA SER A 393 -6.33 18.13 -13.00
C SER A 393 -6.49 16.61 -12.88
N LEU A 394 -6.31 16.03 -11.70
CA LEU A 394 -6.68 14.63 -11.42
C LEU A 394 -8.20 14.46 -11.25
N ARG A 395 -8.89 15.53 -10.81
CA ARG A 395 -10.34 15.66 -10.78
C ARG A 395 -10.80 16.16 -12.15
N PHE A 396 -10.82 15.30 -13.17
CA PHE A 396 -11.46 15.67 -14.45
C PHE A 396 -12.93 16.04 -14.16
N SER A 397 -13.21 17.34 -14.09
CA SER A 397 -14.43 17.98 -13.58
C SER A 397 -15.71 17.68 -14.37
N GLY A 398 -15.66 16.75 -15.33
CA GLY A 398 -16.80 16.25 -16.10
C GLY A 398 -17.14 14.77 -15.85
N MET A 399 -16.31 14.03 -15.10
CA MET A 399 -16.57 12.65 -14.64
C MET A 399 -16.73 12.59 -13.11
N THR A 400 -17.02 13.73 -12.48
CA THR A 400 -17.31 13.90 -11.05
C THR A 400 -18.71 13.44 -10.68
N TRP A 401 -19.07 12.23 -11.08
CA TRP A 401 -19.96 11.44 -10.24
C TRP A 401 -19.03 10.57 -9.44
N PRO A 402 -18.91 10.78 -8.11
CA PRO A 402 -18.44 9.72 -7.25
C PRO A 402 -19.34 8.55 -7.63
N SER A 403 -18.79 7.55 -8.33
CA SER A 403 -19.54 6.33 -8.52
C SER A 403 -19.89 5.84 -7.11
N VAL A 404 -20.88 4.98 -7.00
CA VAL A 404 -21.36 4.38 -5.73
C VAL A 404 -20.24 3.73 -4.87
N HIS A 405 -18.98 3.78 -5.33
CA HIS A 405 -17.80 3.03 -4.92
C HIS A 405 -16.60 3.87 -4.46
N GLY A 406 -16.63 5.21 -4.53
CA GLY A 406 -15.55 6.07 -4.00
C GLY A 406 -14.21 6.04 -4.76
N ILE A 407 -14.20 5.53 -6.01
CA ILE A 407 -13.03 5.49 -6.89
C ILE A 407 -13.24 6.46 -8.06
N ASP A 408 -12.30 7.38 -8.28
CA ASP A 408 -12.32 8.29 -9.43
C ASP A 408 -11.72 7.60 -10.66
N HIS A 409 -12.55 7.34 -11.66
CA HIS A 409 -12.13 6.67 -12.90
C HIS A 409 -11.09 7.47 -13.70
N SER A 410 -11.04 8.80 -13.55
CA SER A 410 -10.02 9.65 -14.18
C SER A 410 -8.61 9.25 -13.79
N VAL A 411 -8.39 8.91 -12.53
CA VAL A 411 -7.09 8.49 -11.99
C VAL A 411 -6.65 7.16 -12.62
N ILE A 412 -7.59 6.24 -12.87
CA ILE A 412 -7.31 4.99 -13.56
C ILE A 412 -6.80 5.27 -14.97
N PHE A 413 -7.47 6.16 -15.73
CA PHE A 413 -7.03 6.53 -17.07
C PHE A 413 -5.67 7.24 -17.09
N CYS A 414 -5.41 8.15 -16.15
CA CYS A 414 -4.11 8.81 -16.00
C CYS A 414 -2.99 7.79 -15.68
N SER A 415 -3.25 6.89 -14.74
CA SER A 415 -2.31 5.81 -14.38
C SER A 415 -2.05 4.90 -15.56
N LEU A 416 -3.10 4.53 -16.31
CA LEU A 416 -2.98 3.70 -17.50
C LEU A 416 -2.15 4.40 -18.60
N ALA A 417 -2.32 5.70 -18.80
CA ALA A 417 -1.51 6.45 -19.76
C ALA A 417 -0.02 6.41 -19.41
N ILE A 418 0.33 6.57 -18.13
CA ILE A 418 1.71 6.43 -17.65
C ILE A 418 2.21 5.00 -17.89
N ILE A 419 1.43 3.99 -17.50
CA ILE A 419 1.78 2.57 -17.66
C ILE A 419 2.06 2.24 -19.13
N LEU A 420 1.22 2.69 -20.06
CA LEU A 420 1.37 2.41 -21.50
C LEU A 420 2.62 3.05 -22.10
N ILE A 421 3.03 4.24 -21.61
CA ILE A 421 4.29 4.86 -22.02
C ILE A 421 5.47 4.05 -21.47
N VAL A 422 5.43 3.72 -20.18
CA VAL A 422 6.52 3.04 -19.47
C VAL A 422 6.76 1.64 -20.02
N VAL A 423 5.71 0.90 -20.41
CA VAL A 423 5.78 -0.50 -20.89
C VAL A 423 6.72 -0.71 -22.09
N THR A 424 7.06 0.38 -22.79
CA THR A 424 8.02 0.41 -23.90
C THR A 424 9.49 0.27 -23.46
N THR A 425 9.76 0.38 -22.16
CA THR A 425 11.10 0.26 -21.55
C THR A 425 11.42 -1.21 -21.21
N THR A 426 12.64 -1.50 -20.77
CA THR A 426 13.02 -2.83 -20.27
C THR A 426 12.44 -3.08 -18.88
N ILE A 427 12.26 -4.36 -18.52
CA ILE A 427 11.75 -4.75 -17.19
C ILE A 427 12.71 -4.31 -16.09
N GLU A 428 14.02 -4.44 -16.31
CA GLU A 428 15.06 -4.07 -15.35
C GLU A 428 15.02 -2.56 -15.07
N ASP A 429 14.91 -1.73 -16.11
CA ASP A 429 14.81 -0.27 -15.94
C ASP A 429 13.56 0.10 -15.12
N MET A 430 12.41 -0.54 -15.37
CA MET A 430 11.18 -0.30 -14.60
C MET A 430 11.37 -0.61 -13.11
N ILE A 431 12.06 -1.72 -12.80
CA ILE A 431 12.35 -2.12 -11.42
C ILE A 431 13.32 -1.14 -10.75
N ILE A 432 14.35 -0.69 -11.46
CA ILE A 432 15.33 0.27 -10.92
C ILE A 432 14.66 1.63 -10.64
N ILE A 433 13.88 2.16 -11.59
CA ILE A 433 13.16 3.44 -11.44
C ILE A 433 12.15 3.36 -10.30
N SER A 434 11.37 2.28 -10.23
CA SER A 434 10.37 2.10 -9.18
C SER A 434 10.99 1.97 -7.79
N ASN A 435 12.09 1.23 -7.65
CA ASN A 435 12.83 1.15 -6.39
C ASN A 435 13.37 2.51 -5.95
N ALA A 436 13.83 3.35 -6.87
CA ALA A 436 14.28 4.70 -6.56
C ALA A 436 13.13 5.59 -6.07
N LEU A 437 11.99 5.60 -6.78
CA LEU A 437 10.82 6.37 -6.39
C LEU A 437 10.28 5.93 -5.03
N SER A 438 10.15 4.61 -4.81
CA SER A 438 9.73 4.04 -3.53
C SER A 438 10.75 4.31 -2.42
N GLY A 439 12.05 4.38 -2.75
CA GLY A 439 13.11 4.76 -1.82
C GLY A 439 12.99 6.21 -1.35
N LEU A 440 12.79 7.15 -2.27
CA LEU A 440 12.57 8.57 -1.95
C LEU A 440 11.35 8.78 -1.05
N GLU A 441 10.26 8.12 -1.40
CA GLU A 441 9.02 8.11 -0.64
C GLU A 441 9.22 7.52 0.77
N THR A 442 9.91 6.38 0.88
CA THR A 442 10.24 5.75 2.18
C THR A 442 11.10 6.66 3.04
N MET A 443 12.09 7.33 2.48
CA MET A 443 12.92 8.30 3.19
C MET A 443 12.08 9.48 3.71
N ALA A 444 11.19 10.02 2.87
CA ALA A 444 10.27 11.09 3.26
C ALA A 444 9.31 10.64 4.37
N LEU A 445 8.79 9.41 4.30
CA LEU A 445 7.93 8.80 5.30
C LEU A 445 8.65 8.63 6.65
N ILE A 446 9.88 8.11 6.64
CA ILE A 446 10.71 7.96 7.85
C ILE A 446 10.93 9.33 8.50
N ALA A 447 11.33 10.34 7.70
CA ALA A 447 11.53 11.69 8.18
C ALA A 447 10.24 12.31 8.75
N ALA A 448 9.10 12.06 8.09
CA ALA A 448 7.79 12.53 8.54
C ALA A 448 7.41 11.89 9.87
N ALA A 449 7.58 10.58 10.02
CA ALA A 449 7.27 9.88 11.25
C ALA A 449 8.07 10.40 12.45
N VAL A 450 9.38 10.66 12.27
CA VAL A 450 10.23 11.29 13.29
C VAL A 450 9.71 12.68 13.64
N LYS A 451 9.40 13.51 12.63
CA LYS A 451 8.90 14.87 12.85
C LYS A 451 7.55 14.89 13.56
N LEU A 452 6.61 14.04 13.16
CA LEU A 452 5.27 13.95 13.76
C LEU A 452 5.31 13.51 15.23
N ARG A 453 6.28 12.67 15.63
CA ARG A 453 6.51 12.35 17.05
C ARG A 453 6.98 13.56 17.86
N VAL A 454 7.75 14.46 17.25
CA VAL A 454 8.24 15.68 17.91
C VAL A 454 7.17 16.77 17.95
N THR A 455 6.46 16.98 16.84
CA THR A 455 5.49 18.07 16.70
C THR A 455 4.11 17.75 17.25
N MET A 456 3.73 16.47 17.31
CA MET A 456 2.46 16.00 17.86
C MET A 456 2.70 14.87 18.88
N PRO A 457 3.29 15.19 20.05
CA PRO A 457 3.56 14.20 21.09
C PRO A 457 2.27 13.65 21.70
N ASP A 458 1.24 14.48 21.87
CA ASP A 458 -0.01 14.15 22.56
C ASP A 458 -0.99 13.30 21.74
N LEU A 459 -0.67 13.02 20.47
CA LEU A 459 -1.51 12.21 19.59
C LEU A 459 -1.63 10.78 20.16
N PRO A 460 -2.85 10.28 20.44
CA PRO A 460 -3.05 8.97 21.04
C PRO A 460 -2.62 7.88 20.06
N ARG A 461 -1.54 7.17 20.38
CA ARG A 461 -1.02 6.05 19.60
C ARG A 461 -1.33 4.76 20.34
N SER A 462 -2.14 3.89 19.75
CA SER A 462 -2.46 2.59 20.38
C SER A 462 -1.36 1.55 20.16
N THR A 463 -0.47 1.78 19.19
CA THR A 463 0.72 0.96 18.95
C THR A 463 1.95 1.86 18.80
N TYR A 464 3.10 1.38 19.29
CA TYR A 464 4.37 2.09 19.22
C TYR A 464 5.44 1.16 18.66
N LEU A 465 6.20 1.64 17.67
CA LEU A 465 7.32 0.92 17.07
C LEU A 465 8.42 0.54 18.09
N CYS A 466 8.58 1.31 19.16
CA CYS A 466 9.53 1.03 20.25
C CYS A 466 8.96 1.39 21.65
N GLY A 467 7.65 1.26 21.87
CA GLY A 467 7.03 1.74 23.12
C GLY A 467 7.11 3.27 23.29
N SER A 468 6.98 3.76 24.53
CA SER A 468 7.19 5.18 24.90
C SER A 468 8.65 5.63 24.87
N SER A 469 9.56 4.80 24.37
CA SER A 469 10.99 5.05 24.42
C SER A 469 11.41 6.26 23.57
N ASN A 470 12.56 6.83 23.95
CA ASN A 470 13.13 8.04 23.35
C ASN A 470 13.18 7.95 21.82
N ILE A 471 12.89 9.07 21.16
CA ILE A 471 12.97 9.26 19.69
C ILE A 471 14.24 8.66 19.09
N LEU A 472 15.36 8.69 19.84
CA LEU A 472 16.65 8.10 19.47
C LEU A 472 16.57 6.60 19.11
N LEU A 473 15.80 5.80 19.85
CA LEU A 473 15.66 4.36 19.59
C LEU A 473 14.81 4.10 18.36
N MET A 474 13.75 4.90 18.14
CA MET A 474 13.00 4.84 16.89
C MET A 474 13.92 5.18 15.71
N THR A 475 14.63 6.31 15.78
CA THR A 475 15.54 6.73 14.70
C THR A 475 16.59 5.66 14.45
N ALA A 476 17.19 5.08 15.49
CA ALA A 476 18.15 3.99 15.35
C ALA A 476 17.57 2.76 14.62
N SER A 477 16.33 2.36 14.95
CA SER A 477 15.65 1.24 14.28
C SER A 477 15.35 1.51 12.79
N LEU A 478 15.23 2.78 12.40
CA LEU A 478 14.92 3.20 11.03
C LEU A 478 16.16 3.51 10.18
N ILE A 479 17.38 3.45 10.75
CA ILE A 479 18.64 3.70 10.02
C ILE A 479 18.79 2.70 8.86
N VAL A 480 18.54 1.41 9.10
CA VAL A 480 18.70 0.37 8.07
C VAL A 480 17.72 0.59 6.91
N PRO A 481 16.39 0.75 7.15
CA PRO A 481 15.48 1.14 6.09
C PRO A 481 15.89 2.39 5.33
N PHE A 482 16.27 3.46 6.04
CA PHE A 482 16.69 4.70 5.41
C PHE A 482 17.94 4.53 4.53
N ALA A 483 18.93 3.76 4.99
CA ALA A 483 20.15 3.47 4.25
C ALA A 483 19.89 2.62 3.00
N VAL A 484 19.03 1.59 3.10
CA VAL A 484 18.63 0.78 1.95
C VAL A 484 17.87 1.63 0.93
N SER A 485 16.94 2.47 1.38
CA SER A 485 16.21 3.40 0.51
C SER A 485 17.14 4.40 -0.18
N GLY A 486 18.11 4.96 0.54
CA GLY A 486 19.13 5.84 -0.05
C GLY A 486 20.02 5.12 -1.06
N PHE A 487 20.39 3.86 -0.78
CA PHE A 487 21.18 3.04 -1.68
C PHE A 487 20.45 2.81 -3.01
N VAL A 488 19.18 2.38 -3.00
CA VAL A 488 18.44 2.12 -4.24
C VAL A 488 18.19 3.38 -5.07
N VAL A 489 18.07 4.54 -4.42
CA VAL A 489 18.01 5.83 -5.12
C VAL A 489 19.32 6.11 -5.84
N ILE A 490 20.46 5.97 -5.16
CA ILE A 490 21.78 6.18 -5.75
C ILE A 490 22.03 5.16 -6.87
N TRP A 491 21.60 3.92 -6.66
CA TRP A 491 21.73 2.84 -7.64
C TRP A 491 21.01 3.16 -8.95
N ALA A 492 19.85 3.82 -8.90
CA ALA A 492 19.17 4.23 -10.14
C ALA A 492 19.94 5.27 -10.97
N PHE A 493 20.94 5.93 -10.40
CA PHE A 493 21.82 6.85 -11.14
C PHE A 493 23.06 6.19 -11.73
N THR A 494 23.25 4.87 -11.57
CA THR A 494 24.37 4.15 -12.19
C THR A 494 24.13 3.90 -13.68
N GLU A 495 22.87 3.78 -14.09
CA GLU A 495 22.45 3.51 -15.47
C GLU A 495 21.79 4.73 -16.10
N LEU A 496 22.07 4.99 -17.38
CA LEU A 496 21.64 6.24 -18.04
C LEU A 496 20.11 6.37 -18.15
N ILE A 497 19.42 5.31 -18.59
CA ILE A 497 17.96 5.35 -18.81
C ILE A 497 17.22 5.52 -17.47
N PRO A 498 17.47 4.69 -16.43
CA PRO A 498 16.89 4.90 -15.12
C PRO A 498 17.24 6.25 -14.50
N ALA A 499 18.47 6.74 -14.66
CA ALA A 499 18.88 8.04 -14.13
C ALA A 499 18.07 9.19 -14.72
N VAL A 500 17.94 9.22 -16.05
CA VAL A 500 17.21 10.28 -16.76
C VAL A 500 15.72 10.24 -16.40
N LEU A 501 15.09 9.06 -16.45
CA LEU A 501 13.66 8.92 -16.15
C LEU A 501 13.36 9.22 -14.68
N THR A 502 14.17 8.72 -13.74
CA THR A 502 14.04 9.05 -12.31
C THR A 502 14.21 10.54 -12.08
N GLY A 503 15.18 11.18 -12.74
CA GLY A 503 15.35 12.63 -12.74
C GLY A 503 14.11 13.38 -13.24
N VAL A 504 13.53 12.96 -14.37
CA VAL A 504 12.30 13.55 -14.92
C VAL A 504 11.15 13.43 -13.93
N PHE A 505 10.95 12.28 -13.28
CA PHE A 505 9.89 12.10 -12.28
C PHE A 505 10.14 12.88 -10.98
N LEU A 506 11.41 13.04 -10.59
CA LEU A 506 11.78 13.91 -9.47
C LEU A 506 11.36 15.36 -9.72
N PHE A 507 11.74 15.92 -10.87
CA PHE A 507 11.46 17.31 -11.22
C PHE A 507 10.01 17.57 -11.57
N SER A 508 9.32 16.63 -12.22
CA SER A 508 7.91 16.80 -12.60
C SER A 508 7.00 16.94 -11.39
N GLY A 509 7.24 16.16 -10.32
CA GLY A 509 6.52 16.34 -9.06
C GLY A 509 6.69 17.74 -8.48
N ILE A 510 7.91 18.30 -8.50
CA ILE A 510 8.21 19.61 -7.93
C ILE A 510 7.50 20.70 -8.73
N ILE A 511 7.57 20.62 -10.07
CA ILE A 511 6.87 21.55 -10.96
C ILE A 511 5.36 21.47 -10.72
N TYR A 512 4.82 20.26 -10.56
CA TYR A 512 3.40 20.06 -10.29
C TYR A 512 2.97 20.65 -8.95
N GLY A 513 3.81 20.50 -7.91
CA GLY A 513 3.58 21.09 -6.58
C GLY A 513 3.70 22.62 -6.53
N LEU A 514 4.54 23.20 -7.39
CA LEU A 514 4.62 24.67 -7.56
C LEU A 514 3.40 25.23 -8.30
N GLN A 515 2.73 24.42 -9.12
CA GLN A 515 1.55 24.82 -9.90
C GLN A 515 0.22 24.61 -9.18
N SER A 516 0.18 23.75 -8.16
CA SER A 516 -1.03 23.49 -7.37
C SER A 516 -1.32 24.62 -6.37
N ASP A 517 -2.57 25.11 -6.34
CA ASP A 517 -3.02 26.00 -5.26
C ASP A 517 -3.33 25.14 -4.02
N LEU A 518 -2.42 25.16 -3.04
CA LEU A 518 -2.47 24.31 -1.84
C LEU A 518 -3.10 25.01 -0.63
N LYS A 519 -3.83 26.11 -0.85
CA LYS A 519 -4.43 26.93 0.24
C LYS A 519 -5.57 26.23 0.98
N ASP A 520 -6.23 25.28 0.33
CA ASP A 520 -7.42 24.58 0.86
C ASP A 520 -7.06 23.26 1.56
N PHE A 521 -5.79 23.03 1.91
CA PHE A 521 -5.36 21.79 2.56
C PHE A 521 -6.10 21.52 3.86
N HIS A 522 -6.78 20.37 3.93
CA HIS A 522 -7.61 20.03 5.08
C HIS A 522 -6.76 19.45 6.23
N HIS A 523 -6.47 20.28 7.23
CA HIS A 523 -5.88 19.85 8.49
C HIS A 523 -6.93 19.12 9.34
N THR A 524 -6.87 17.79 9.39
CA THR A 524 -7.68 17.02 10.36
C THR A 524 -7.04 17.04 11.76
N TYR A 525 -5.74 17.27 11.83
CA TYR A 525 -4.97 17.35 13.09
C TYR A 525 -4.18 18.66 13.09
N GLU A 526 -4.49 19.56 14.03
CA GLU A 526 -3.68 20.75 14.27
C GLU A 526 -2.54 20.41 15.24
N SER A 527 -1.32 20.79 14.89
CA SER A 527 -0.25 20.86 15.89
C SER A 527 -0.62 21.93 16.89
N VAL A 528 -0.54 21.64 18.20
CA VAL A 528 -0.58 22.68 19.23
C VAL A 528 0.61 23.60 18.97
N ARG A 529 0.39 24.71 18.26
CA ARG A 529 1.34 25.82 18.27
C ARG A 529 1.39 26.25 19.73
N THR A 530 2.56 26.18 20.35
CA THR A 530 2.85 26.98 21.54
C THR A 530 2.77 28.45 21.13
N SER A 531 1.56 29.00 21.12
CA SER A 531 1.28 30.42 21.15
C SER A 531 1.73 30.93 22.52
N GLY A 532 3.03 31.17 22.63
CA GLY A 532 3.64 31.65 23.87
C GLY A 532 5.02 32.21 23.56
N ASN A 533 5.05 33.44 23.05
CA ASN A 533 5.95 34.51 23.46
C ASN A 533 5.55 35.78 22.68
N ILE A 534 4.59 36.50 23.27
CA ILE A 534 4.53 37.97 23.23
C ILE A 534 5.43 38.46 24.36
#